data_AF-A0A356D4V3-F1
#
_entry.id   AF-A0A356D4V3-F1
#
_cell.length_a   1.000
_cell.length_b   1.000
_cell.length_c   1.000
_cell.angle_alpha   90.00
_cell.angle_beta   90.00
_cell.angle_gamma   90.00
#
_symmetry.space_group_name_H-M   'P 1'
#
loop_
_entity.id
_entity.type
_entity.pdbx_description
1 polymer ?
#
loop_
_entity_poly.entity_id
_entity_poly.type
_entity_poly.pdbx_seq_one_letter_code
_entity_poly.pdbx_strand_id
1 'polypeptide(L)' 'MNSRQRYKLRRKEKRMEQRKEESRKVNSFDVMAQIIFELNKLPTAQAKSLRLRKPIMPNGDITARA' A
#
# COMPACT_ATOMS: atom_id res chain seq x y z
N MET A 1 13.91 30.60 23.19
CA MET A 1 12.73 30.63 22.28
C MET A 1 11.93 31.92 22.50
N ASN A 2 11.89 32.80 21.51
CA ASN A 2 11.27 34.12 21.61
C ASN A 2 9.73 34.07 21.50
N SER A 3 9.04 35.16 21.89
CA SER A 3 7.57 35.24 21.91
C SER A 3 6.91 34.95 20.55
N ARG A 4 7.51 35.44 19.46
CA ARG A 4 7.05 35.23 18.08
C ARG A 4 7.13 33.76 17.66
N GLN A 5 8.18 33.05 18.07
CA GLN A 5 8.33 31.61 17.85
C GLN A 5 7.28 30.82 18.63
N ARG A 6 7.01 31.18 19.90
CA ARG A 6 5.96 30.53 20.71
C ARG A 6 4.57 30.69 20.09
N TYR A 7 4.28 31.88 19.55
CA TYR A 7 3.00 32.14 18.87
C TYR A 7 2.85 31.31 17.60
N LYS A 8 3.90 31.23 16.77
CA LYS A 8 3.88 30.40 15.55
C LYS A 8 3.69 28.92 15.87
N LEU A 9 4.33 28.41 16.93
CA LEU A 9 4.15 27.03 17.39
C LEU A 9 2.72 26.76 17.83
N ARG A 10 2.16 27.59 18.73
CA ARG A 10 0.77 27.44 19.17
C ARG A 10 -0.25 27.50 18.03
N ARG A 11 -0.01 28.36 17.03
CA ARG A 11 -0.86 28.43 15.83
C ARG A 11 -0.74 27.16 14.98
N LYS A 12 0.45 26.58 14.88
CA LYS A 12 0.68 25.32 14.15
C LYS A 12 0.02 24.14 14.87
N GLU A 13 0.13 24.07 16.20
CA GLU A 13 -0.52 23.04 17.03
C GLU A 13 -2.04 23.08 16.86
N LYS A 14 -2.67 24.26 16.99
CA LYS A 14 -4.11 24.42 16.76
C LYS A 14 -4.55 23.97 15.36
N ARG A 15 -3.75 24.24 14.33
CA ARG A 15 -4.05 23.78 12.95
C ARG A 15 -3.95 22.26 12.81
N MET A 16 -2.98 21.64 13.47
CA MET A 16 -2.83 20.17 13.44
C MET A 16 -3.98 19.49 14.18
N GLU A 17 -4.42 20.07 15.30
CA GLU A 17 -5.55 19.58 16.07
C GLU A 17 -6.86 19.67 15.26
N GLN A 18 -7.11 20.79 14.58
CA GLN A 18 -8.24 20.95 13.66
C GLN A 18 -8.23 19.92 12.53
N ARG A 19 -7.08 19.69 11.87
CA ARG A 19 -6.96 18.66 10.83
C ARG A 19 -7.21 17.26 11.36
N LYS A 20 -6.80 16.98 12.60
CA LYS A 20 -7.06 15.69 13.26
C LYS A 20 -8.55 15.52 13.55
N GLU A 21 -9.23 16.57 14.02
CA GLU A 21 -10.68 16.60 14.20
C GLU A 21 -11.42 16.34 12.87
N GLU A 22 -10.99 16.99 11.79
CA GLU A 22 -11.54 16.80 10.45
C GLU A 22 -11.33 15.38 9.94
N SER A 23 -10.14 14.78 10.17
CA SER A 23 -9.86 13.40 9.78
C SER A 23 -10.71 12.37 10.54
N ARG A 24 -11.13 12.68 11.78
CA ARG A 24 -12.06 11.83 12.55
C ARG A 24 -13.49 11.86 12.00
N LYS A 25 -13.86 12.89 11.23
CA LYS A 25 -15.16 12.98 10.56
C LYS A 25 -15.22 12.15 9.28
N VAL A 26 -14.09 11.62 8.83
CA VAL A 26 -14.05 10.71 7.70
C VAL A 26 -14.57 9.36 8.17
N ASN A 27 -15.72 8.95 7.63
CA ASN A 27 -16.31 7.66 7.91
C ASN A 27 -15.34 6.55 7.46
N SER A 28 -14.82 5.79 8.43
CA SER A 28 -13.82 4.75 8.17
C SER A 28 -14.33 3.67 7.20
N PHE A 29 -15.65 3.46 7.15
CA PHE A 29 -16.26 2.50 6.23
C PHE A 29 -16.12 2.94 4.78
N ASP A 30 -16.38 4.21 4.47
CA ASP A 30 -16.31 4.75 3.11
C ASP A 30 -14.87 4.75 2.58
N VAL A 31 -13.90 5.03 3.46
CA VAL A 31 -12.47 4.94 3.12
C VAL A 31 -12.05 3.52 2.80
N MET A 32 -12.47 2.55 3.62
CA MET A 32 -12.15 1.14 3.40
C MET A 32 -12.79 0.61 2.11
N ALA A 33 -14.05 0.99 1.83
CA ALA A 33 -14.73 0.64 0.59
C ALA A 33 -14.00 1.21 -0.64
N GLN A 34 -13.53 2.46 -0.54
CA GLN A 34 -12.78 3.10 -1.61
C GLN A 34 -11.40 2.45 -1.84
N ILE A 35 -10.69 2.09 -0.77
CA ILE A 35 -9.43 1.34 -0.86
C ILE A 35 -9.65 -0.01 -1.57
N ILE A 36 -10.66 -0.78 -1.17
CA ILE A 36 -10.98 -2.08 -1.78
C ILE A 36 -11.32 -1.91 -3.26
N PHE A 37 -12.12 -0.88 -3.60
CA PHE A 37 -12.50 -0.59 -4.97
C PHE A 37 -11.28 -0.24 -5.85
N GLU A 38 -10.34 0.54 -5.32
CA GLU A 38 -9.10 0.88 -6.03
C GLU A 38 -8.16 -0.33 -6.18
N LEU A 39 -8.03 -1.17 -5.15
CA LEU A 39 -7.25 -2.40 -5.22
C LEU A 39 -7.78 -3.38 -6.27
N ASN A 40 -9.10 -3.49 -6.41
CA ASN A 40 -9.73 -4.35 -7.41
C ASN A 40 -9.56 -3.83 -8.86
N LYS A 41 -9.28 -2.53 -9.04
CA LYS A 41 -8.96 -1.96 -10.35
C LYS A 41 -7.53 -2.22 -10.79
N LEU A 42 -6.64 -2.53 -9.84
CA LEU A 42 -5.28 -2.89 -10.21
C LEU A 42 -5.35 -4.15 -11.07
N PRO A 43 -4.65 -4.18 -12.21
CA PRO A 43 -4.54 -5.41 -12.98
C PRO A 43 -3.95 -6.44 -12.03
N THR A 44 -4.76 -7.42 -11.65
CA THR A 44 -4.25 -8.59 -10.95
C THR A 44 -3.26 -9.18 -11.93
N ALA A 45 -1.97 -8.96 -11.66
CA ALA A 45 -0.94 -9.77 -12.26
C ALA A 45 -1.26 -11.17 -11.77
N GLN A 46 -2.12 -11.88 -12.50
CA GLN A 46 -2.20 -13.32 -12.44
C GLN A 46 -0.78 -13.74 -12.72
N ALA A 47 0.00 -13.94 -11.65
CA ALA A 47 1.29 -14.55 -11.71
C ALA A 47 1.02 -15.89 -12.37
N LYS A 48 1.21 -15.94 -13.69
CA LYS A 48 1.14 -17.18 -14.47
C LYS A 48 1.96 -18.15 -13.66
N SER A 49 1.34 -19.26 -13.24
CA SER A 49 2.04 -20.26 -12.46
C SER A 49 3.34 -20.57 -13.20
N LEU A 50 4.47 -20.32 -12.55
CA LEU A 50 5.76 -20.68 -13.11
C LEU A 50 5.75 -22.20 -13.19
N ARG A 51 5.35 -22.74 -14.34
CA ARG A 51 5.44 -24.18 -14.59
C ARG A 51 6.92 -24.51 -14.49
N LEU A 52 7.28 -25.26 -13.44
CA LEU A 52 8.61 -25.83 -13.30
C LEU A 52 8.91 -26.61 -14.57
N ARG A 53 9.86 -26.11 -15.37
CA ARG A 53 10.37 -26.87 -16.51
C ARG A 53 11.09 -28.11 -15.95
N LYS A 54 10.99 -29.24 -16.65
CA LYS A 54 11.72 -30.45 -16.29
C LYS A 54 13.20 -30.12 -16.11
N PRO A 55 13.89 -30.70 -15.11
CA PRO A 55 15.31 -30.47 -14.94
C PRO A 55 16.06 -30.88 -16.21
N ILE A 56 16.96 -30.02 -16.66
CA ILE A 56 17.88 -30.30 -17.76
C ILE A 56 19.10 -30.95 -17.12
N MET A 57 19.43 -32.17 -17.54
CA MET A 57 20.64 -32.85 -17.07
C MET A 57 21.89 -32.14 -17.61
N PRO A 58 23.06 -32.25 -16.96
CA PRO A 58 24.28 -31.57 -17.40
C PRO A 58 24.77 -31.98 -18.81
N ASN A 59 24.26 -33.09 -19.34
CA ASN A 59 24.48 -33.56 -20.71
C ASN A 59 23.44 -33.03 -21.74
N GLY A 60 22.47 -32.21 -21.32
CA GLY A 60 21.46 -31.59 -22.18
C GLY A 60 20.17 -32.39 -22.33
N ASP A 61 20.06 -33.57 -21.74
CA ASP A 61 18.87 -34.41 -21.87
C ASP A 61 17.71 -33.92 -20.98
N ILE A 62 16.49 -33.97 -21.51
CA ILE A 62 15.26 -33.69 -20.77
C ILE A 62 14.79 -34.99 -20.11
N THR A 63 14.78 -35.04 -18.78
CA THR A 63 14.26 -36.23 -18.06
C THR A 63 12.75 -36.32 -18.24
N ALA A 64 12.30 -37.16 -19.17
CA ALA A 64 10.91 -37.54 -19.27
C ALA A 64 10.78 -39.00 -19.73
N ARG A 65 10.55 -39.88 -18.74
CA ARG A 65 9.57 -40.99 -18.74
C ARG A 65 10.12 -42.19 -17.95
N ALA A 66 9.39 -42.58 -16.91
CA ALA A 66 8.82 -43.92 -16.88
C ALA A 66 7.37 -43.78 -17.34
#